data_AF-A0A0Q5Q4J9-F1
#
_entry.id   AF-A0A0Q5Q4J9-F1
#
_cell.length_a   1.000
_cell.length_b   1.000
_cell.length_c   1.000
_cell.angle_alpha   90.00
_cell.angle_beta   90.00
_cell.angle_gamma   90.00
#
_symmetry.space_group_name_H-M   'P 1'
#
loop_
_entity.id
_entity.type
_entity.pdbx_description
1 polymer ?
#
loop_
_entity_poly.entity_id
_entity_poly.type
_entity_poly.pdbx_seq_one_letter_code
_entity_poly.pdbx_strand_id
1 'polypeptide(L)'
;MDGEAESIMSQSKRRLTRLKLLSNFFENIDVLSIYIKTEIIHKLFEENKTIDYSKLELFHLQYTDSLIELLTKIKKKKEHDLLTVINEININNQYIAAFEEKQTDHFDLERKLYSGIFSDFLHKVYSDLTEEKERNNWNEVLYFHKKYAAEFYRETQEESKLTIGNIPHYLYQEFQIERKLLGKLNIQNFKVRFVCGYKCGRKEYEIFRIFQSDDYFFFDVEGKKLYLKDVVKEEIDISANVSNQASLILKLRARNEDLEETIQEQKRKLPEGVDLVLKDYLKNLESIDIMSKIFDVNEETNILRAMLNLNLNN
;
A
#
# COMPACT_ATOMS: atom_id res chain seq x y z
N MET A 1 9.51 11.31 58.57
CA MET A 1 9.24 9.90 58.20
C MET A 1 8.22 9.82 57.08
N ASP A 2 7.14 10.62 57.05
CA ASP A 2 6.15 10.58 55.94
C ASP A 2 6.69 10.98 54.54
N GLY A 3 7.62 11.94 54.47
CA GLY A 3 8.14 12.43 53.17
C GLY A 3 8.99 11.43 52.38
N GLU A 4 9.61 10.44 53.04
CA GLU A 4 10.42 9.41 52.37
C GLU A 4 9.53 8.33 51.74
N ALA A 5 8.52 7.86 52.47
CA ALA A 5 7.51 6.93 51.97
C ALA A 5 6.73 7.51 50.77
N GLU A 6 6.31 8.79 50.87
CA GLU A 6 5.64 9.48 49.76
C GLU A 6 6.53 9.59 48.51
N SER A 7 7.83 9.87 48.71
CA SER A 7 8.81 9.92 47.62
C SER A 7 8.97 8.57 46.94
N ILE A 8 9.16 7.49 47.70
CA ILE A 8 9.32 6.12 47.16
C ILE A 8 8.06 5.68 46.40
N MET A 9 6.86 5.93 46.96
CA MET A 9 5.60 5.60 46.28
C MET A 9 5.41 6.38 44.98
N SER A 10 5.78 7.66 44.95
CA SER A 10 5.77 8.48 43.73
C SER A 10 6.73 7.94 42.67
N GLN A 11 7.94 7.53 43.05
CA GLN A 11 8.92 6.93 42.14
C GLN A 11 8.46 5.58 41.61
N SER A 12 7.87 4.75 42.47
CA SER A 12 7.26 3.47 42.09
C SER A 12 6.17 3.66 41.02
N LYS A 13 5.27 4.64 41.18
CA LYS A 13 4.25 4.99 40.15
C LYS A 13 4.87 5.41 38.81
N ARG A 14 5.99 6.15 38.84
CA ARG A 14 6.73 6.53 37.61
C ARG A 14 7.31 5.31 36.90
N ARG A 15 7.89 4.36 37.65
CA ARG A 15 8.42 3.09 37.10
C ARG A 15 7.31 2.24 36.48
N LEU A 16 6.17 2.11 37.17
CA LEU A 16 4.98 1.42 36.65
C LEU A 16 4.48 2.04 35.35
N THR A 17 4.42 3.37 35.28
CA THR A 17 4.01 4.08 34.06
C THR A 17 4.92 3.74 32.88
N ARG A 18 6.25 3.73 33.10
CA ARG A 18 7.22 3.35 32.08
C ARG A 18 7.07 1.89 31.65
N LEU A 19 6.91 0.99 32.61
CA LEU A 19 6.74 -0.43 32.33
C LEU A 19 5.43 -0.70 31.57
N LYS A 20 4.34 0.02 31.87
CA LYS A 20 3.08 -0.03 31.13
C LYS A 20 3.25 0.36 29.66
N LEU A 21 3.97 1.46 29.38
CA LEU A 21 4.24 1.90 28.02
C LEU A 21 5.06 0.87 27.23
N LEU A 22 6.05 0.24 27.89
CA LEU A 22 6.85 -0.83 27.28
C LEU A 22 6.00 -2.08 27.03
N SER A 23 5.20 -2.50 28.00
CA SER A 23 4.20 -3.58 27.87
C SER A 23 3.31 -3.38 26.64
N ASN A 24 2.75 -2.18 26.48
CA ASN A 24 1.88 -1.86 25.36
C ASN A 24 2.63 -1.83 24.02
N PHE A 25 3.89 -1.42 24.00
CA PHE A 25 4.69 -1.40 22.77
C PHE A 25 5.01 -2.82 22.27
N PHE A 26 5.34 -3.75 23.19
CA PHE A 26 5.73 -5.11 22.83
C PHE A 26 4.54 -6.04 22.60
N GLU A 27 3.37 -5.74 23.18
CA GLU A 27 2.17 -6.59 23.13
C GLU A 27 2.46 -8.07 23.50
N ASN A 28 3.46 -8.29 24.36
CA ASN A 28 3.93 -9.61 24.75
C ASN A 28 3.33 -10.03 26.09
N ILE A 29 2.84 -11.27 26.17
CA ILE A 29 2.11 -11.78 27.34
C ILE A 29 2.98 -11.86 28.60
N ASP A 30 4.27 -12.17 28.47
CA ASP A 30 5.20 -12.29 29.59
C ASP A 30 5.52 -10.89 30.15
N VAL A 31 5.77 -9.91 29.28
CA VAL A 31 5.99 -8.50 29.67
C VAL A 31 4.74 -7.92 30.35
N LEU A 32 3.55 -8.18 29.81
CA LEU A 32 2.28 -7.75 30.42
C LEU A 32 2.08 -8.38 31.80
N SER A 33 2.39 -9.67 31.94
CA SER A 33 2.26 -10.40 33.20
C SER A 33 3.21 -9.85 34.27
N ILE A 34 4.45 -9.50 33.89
CA ILE A 34 5.41 -8.84 34.77
C ILE A 34 4.90 -7.45 35.21
N TYR A 35 4.34 -6.67 34.29
CA TYR A 35 3.73 -5.38 34.62
C TYR A 35 2.61 -5.53 35.65
N ILE A 36 1.67 -6.46 35.42
CA ILE A 36 0.55 -6.72 36.33
C ILE A 36 1.06 -7.11 37.73
N LYS A 37 2.03 -8.03 37.82
CA LYS A 37 2.62 -8.42 39.11
C LYS A 37 3.30 -7.26 39.83
N THR A 38 4.02 -6.43 39.09
CA THR A 38 4.68 -5.23 39.65
C THR A 38 3.65 -4.22 40.16
N GLU A 39 2.51 -4.08 39.47
CA GLU A 39 1.39 -3.22 39.92
C GLU A 39 0.73 -3.78 41.19
N ILE A 40 0.56 -5.10 41.29
CA ILE A 40 0.03 -5.75 42.51
C ILE A 40 0.96 -5.47 43.70
N ILE A 41 2.29 -5.64 43.53
CA ILE A 41 3.27 -5.33 44.58
C ILE A 41 3.15 -3.87 45.01
N HIS A 42 3.06 -2.93 44.07
CA HIS A 42 2.86 -1.51 44.41
C HIS A 42 1.59 -1.28 45.25
N LYS A 43 0.45 -1.86 44.84
CA LYS A 43 -0.83 -1.71 45.57
C LYS A 43 -0.74 -2.28 46.99
N LEU A 44 -0.04 -3.40 47.19
CA LEU A 44 0.16 -3.96 48.53
C LEU A 44 0.85 -2.99 49.49
N PHE A 45 1.83 -2.22 49.03
CA PHE A 45 2.51 -1.18 49.81
C PHE A 45 1.69 0.12 49.94
N GLU A 46 0.81 0.41 48.97
CA GLU A 46 -0.15 1.52 49.06
C GLU A 46 -1.21 1.26 50.14
N GLU A 47 -1.71 0.03 50.22
CA GLU A 47 -2.77 -0.38 51.15
C GLU A 47 -2.25 -0.65 52.58
N ASN A 48 -0.99 -1.11 52.73
CA ASN A 48 -0.41 -1.48 54.03
C ASN A 48 0.68 -0.50 54.49
N LYS A 49 0.29 0.55 55.23
CA LYS A 49 1.20 1.58 55.76
C LYS A 49 2.16 1.12 56.87
N THR A 50 2.04 -0.13 57.32
CA THR A 50 2.91 -0.72 58.34
C THR A 50 4.17 -1.37 57.75
N ILE A 51 4.24 -1.47 56.42
CA ILE A 51 5.37 -2.08 55.71
C ILE A 51 6.48 -1.04 55.50
N ASP A 52 7.73 -1.48 55.67
CA ASP A 52 8.90 -0.67 55.37
C ASP A 52 9.01 -0.39 53.85
N TYR A 53 8.76 0.86 53.45
CA TYR A 53 8.79 1.32 52.06
C TYR A 53 10.18 1.19 51.41
N SER A 54 11.28 1.15 52.18
CA SER A 54 12.62 0.91 51.61
C SER A 54 12.72 -0.45 50.92
N LYS A 55 11.88 -1.43 51.30
CA LYS A 55 11.79 -2.73 50.63
C LYS A 55 11.20 -2.65 49.22
N LEU A 56 10.22 -1.76 49.01
CA LEU A 56 9.66 -1.50 47.68
C LEU A 56 10.71 -0.89 46.76
N GLU A 57 11.52 0.03 47.28
CA GLU A 57 12.62 0.64 46.53
C GLU A 57 13.70 -0.41 46.18
N LEU A 58 14.08 -1.27 47.12
CA LEU A 58 15.00 -2.38 46.86
C LEU A 58 14.48 -3.33 45.78
N PHE A 59 13.20 -3.68 45.82
CA PHE A 59 12.56 -4.47 44.77
C PHE A 59 12.68 -3.78 43.41
N HIS A 60 12.38 -2.49 43.31
CA HIS A 60 12.48 -1.77 42.05
C HIS A 60 13.92 -1.71 41.52
N LEU A 61 14.89 -1.43 42.38
CA LEU A 61 16.30 -1.39 41.99
C LEU A 61 16.81 -2.75 41.49
N GLN A 62 16.41 -3.83 42.15
CA GLN A 62 16.86 -5.18 41.80
C GLN A 62 16.19 -5.70 40.53
N TYR A 63 14.88 -5.48 40.41
CA TYR A 63 14.04 -6.17 39.43
C TYR A 63 13.53 -5.20 38.35
N THR A 64 12.80 -4.16 38.76
CA THR A 64 12.05 -3.31 37.82
C THR A 64 12.96 -2.45 36.93
N ASP A 65 13.96 -1.80 37.50
CA ASP A 65 14.81 -0.83 36.78
C ASP A 65 15.67 -1.53 35.71
N SER A 66 16.23 -2.69 36.04
CA SER A 66 17.00 -3.52 35.11
C SER A 66 16.15 -4.02 33.93
N LEU A 67 14.91 -4.45 34.20
CA LEU A 67 13.97 -4.86 33.15
C LEU A 67 13.57 -3.68 32.25
N ILE A 68 13.26 -2.52 32.84
CA ILE A 68 12.94 -1.30 32.08
C ILE A 68 14.12 -0.94 31.17
N GLU A 69 15.36 -1.02 31.64
CA GLU A 69 16.54 -0.73 30.84
C GLU A 69 16.67 -1.69 29.64
N LEU A 70 16.54 -3.01 29.88
CA LEU A 70 16.58 -4.03 28.83
C LEU A 70 15.51 -3.78 27.76
N LEU A 71 14.25 -3.67 28.18
CA LEU A 71 13.11 -3.43 27.29
C LEU A 71 13.26 -2.11 26.53
N THR A 72 13.82 -1.07 27.15
CA THR A 72 14.08 0.21 26.49
C THR A 72 15.16 0.09 25.42
N LYS A 73 16.24 -0.67 25.65
CA LYS A 73 17.29 -0.92 24.65
C LYS A 73 16.74 -1.70 23.46
N ILE A 74 15.96 -2.76 23.72
CA ILE A 74 15.32 -3.55 22.67
C ILE A 74 14.35 -2.67 21.87
N LYS A 75 13.54 -1.87 22.55
CA LYS A 75 12.61 -0.94 21.90
C LYS A 75 13.32 0.02 20.95
N LYS A 76 14.41 0.66 21.40
CA LYS A 76 15.19 1.59 20.57
C LYS A 76 15.77 0.92 19.32
N LYS A 77 16.31 -0.29 19.46
CA LYS A 77 16.85 -1.06 18.32
C LYS A 77 15.73 -1.34 17.30
N LYS A 78 14.57 -1.82 17.78
CA LYS A 78 13.41 -2.05 16.92
C LYS A 78 12.90 -0.79 16.24
N GLU A 79 12.76 0.32 16.99
CA GLU A 79 12.32 1.59 16.41
C GLU A 79 13.25 2.02 15.28
N HIS A 80 14.57 1.89 15.46
CA HIS A 80 15.55 2.16 14.41
C HIS A 80 15.38 1.25 13.18
N ASP A 81 15.21 -0.06 13.39
CA ASP A 81 15.03 -1.01 12.29
C ASP A 81 13.71 -0.76 11.52
N LEU A 82 12.67 -0.30 12.21
CA LEU A 82 11.36 0.03 11.65
C LEU A 82 11.33 1.40 10.96
N LEU A 83 12.29 2.29 11.20
CA LEU A 83 12.31 3.63 10.58
C LEU A 83 12.31 3.55 9.05
N THR A 84 13.02 2.59 8.47
CA THR A 84 13.05 2.40 7.01
C THR A 84 11.66 2.08 6.46
N VAL A 85 10.94 1.17 7.13
CA VAL A 85 9.59 0.75 6.72
C VAL A 85 8.60 1.90 6.88
N ILE A 86 8.68 2.65 7.98
CA ILE A 86 7.84 3.83 8.22
C ILE A 86 8.10 4.91 7.16
N ASN A 87 9.37 5.13 6.79
CA ASN A 87 9.72 6.07 5.75
C ASN A 87 9.18 5.63 4.38
N GLU A 88 9.21 4.34 4.04
CA GLU A 88 8.60 3.80 2.82
C GLU A 88 7.09 4.09 2.79
N ILE A 89 6.37 3.81 3.87
CA ILE A 89 4.92 4.11 3.98
C ILE A 89 4.64 5.61 3.78
N ASN A 90 5.43 6.47 4.44
CA ASN A 90 5.27 7.93 4.33
C ASN A 90 5.49 8.43 2.90
N ILE A 91 6.52 7.92 2.21
CA ILE A 91 6.80 8.26 0.81
C ILE A 91 5.66 7.78 -0.09
N ASN A 92 5.18 6.54 0.09
CA ASN A 92 4.05 6.02 -0.67
C ASN A 92 2.79 6.87 -0.48
N ASN A 93 2.50 7.31 0.75
CA ASN A 93 1.37 8.20 1.04
C ASN A 93 1.49 9.57 0.35
N GLN A 94 2.71 10.13 0.23
CA GLN A 94 2.92 11.37 -0.53
C GLN A 94 2.62 11.18 -2.02
N TYR A 95 3.05 10.05 -2.61
CA TYR A 95 2.72 9.73 -4.00
C TYR A 95 1.22 9.52 -4.22
N ILE A 96 0.54 8.82 -3.32
CA ILE A 96 -0.92 8.62 -3.38
C ILE A 96 -1.63 9.98 -3.40
N ALA A 97 -1.32 10.87 -2.45
CA ALA A 97 -1.95 12.19 -2.38
C ALA A 97 -1.71 13.01 -3.67
N ALA A 98 -0.49 12.96 -4.22
CA ALA A 98 -0.14 13.68 -5.44
C ALA A 98 -0.84 13.14 -6.70
N PHE A 99 -1.19 11.85 -6.73
CA PHE A 99 -1.98 11.26 -7.81
C PHE A 99 -3.47 11.56 -7.67
N GLU A 100 -4.01 11.54 -6.45
CA GLU A 100 -5.42 11.85 -6.19
C GLU A 100 -5.78 13.30 -6.53
N GLU A 101 -4.89 14.26 -6.25
CA GLU A 101 -5.11 15.67 -6.59
C GLU A 101 -5.20 15.91 -8.11
N LYS A 102 -4.55 15.05 -8.92
CA LYS A 102 -4.57 15.14 -10.39
C LYS A 102 -5.80 14.46 -11.01
N GLN A 103 -6.53 13.66 -10.25
CA GLN A 103 -7.61 12.80 -10.75
C GLN A 103 -8.96 13.53 -10.80
N THR A 104 -9.03 14.67 -11.50
CA THR A 104 -10.30 15.30 -11.91
C THR A 104 -10.76 14.71 -13.24
N ASP A 105 -11.36 13.52 -13.22
CA ASP A 105 -11.63 12.78 -14.45
C ASP A 105 -12.96 13.13 -15.14
N HIS A 106 -12.86 13.80 -16.29
CA HIS A 106 -13.91 13.90 -17.31
C HIS A 106 -13.81 12.79 -18.37
N PHE A 107 -12.90 11.82 -18.21
CA PHE A 107 -12.61 10.80 -19.23
C PHE A 107 -13.86 10.05 -19.68
N ASP A 108 -14.70 9.58 -18.76
CA ASP A 108 -15.92 8.83 -19.10
C ASP A 108 -16.94 9.66 -19.90
N LEU A 109 -17.04 10.96 -19.60
CA LEU A 109 -17.91 11.88 -20.33
C LEU A 109 -17.33 12.18 -21.72
N GLU A 110 -16.05 12.53 -21.79
CA GLU A 110 -15.38 12.82 -23.06
C GLU A 110 -15.29 11.59 -23.96
N ARG A 111 -15.17 10.37 -23.41
CA ARG A 111 -15.24 9.12 -24.17
C ARG A 111 -16.57 8.96 -24.90
N LYS A 112 -17.68 9.33 -24.25
CA LYS A 112 -19.01 9.29 -24.87
C LYS A 112 -19.13 10.33 -25.99
N LEU A 113 -18.64 11.55 -25.74
CA LEU A 113 -18.60 12.61 -26.74
C LEU A 113 -17.73 12.21 -27.94
N TYR A 114 -16.56 11.63 -27.66
CA TYR A 114 -15.61 11.16 -28.66
C TYR A 114 -16.22 10.13 -29.61
N SER A 115 -17.00 9.18 -29.08
CA SER A 115 -17.73 8.21 -29.91
C SER A 115 -18.66 8.88 -30.93
N GLY A 116 -19.35 9.96 -30.52
CA GLY A 116 -20.20 10.76 -31.42
C GLY A 116 -19.40 11.51 -32.48
N ILE A 117 -18.36 12.23 -32.05
CA ILE A 117 -17.47 12.97 -32.97
C ILE A 117 -16.84 12.04 -34.01
N PHE A 118 -16.37 10.87 -33.59
CA PHE A 118 -15.76 9.88 -34.49
C PHE A 118 -16.80 9.30 -35.47
N SER A 119 -18.03 9.07 -35.02
CA SER A 119 -19.14 8.63 -35.89
C SER A 119 -19.42 9.65 -36.99
N ASP A 120 -19.56 10.93 -36.61
CA ASP A 120 -19.80 12.02 -37.55
C ASP A 120 -18.62 12.20 -38.52
N PHE A 121 -17.39 12.09 -38.00
CA PHE A 121 -16.18 12.15 -38.82
C PHE A 121 -16.14 11.05 -39.89
N LEU A 122 -16.39 9.79 -39.50
CA LEU A 122 -16.43 8.67 -40.45
C LEU A 122 -17.52 8.85 -41.52
N HIS A 123 -18.68 9.39 -41.13
CA HIS A 123 -19.75 9.70 -42.07
C HIS A 123 -19.31 10.75 -43.09
N LYS A 124 -18.66 11.85 -42.65
CA LYS A 124 -18.14 12.87 -43.55
C LYS A 124 -17.04 12.31 -44.47
N VAL A 125 -16.14 11.46 -43.96
CA VAL A 125 -15.09 10.81 -44.76
C VAL A 125 -15.70 9.95 -45.86
N TYR A 126 -16.76 9.20 -45.56
CA TYR A 126 -17.47 8.42 -46.58
C TYR A 126 -18.09 9.33 -47.65
N SER A 127 -18.79 10.40 -47.27
CA SER A 127 -19.35 11.37 -48.22
C SER A 127 -18.27 11.98 -49.11
N ASP A 128 -17.16 12.40 -48.53
CA ASP A 128 -16.02 12.98 -49.24
C ASP A 128 -15.38 11.98 -50.23
N LEU A 129 -15.23 10.70 -49.83
CA LEU A 129 -14.77 9.63 -50.73
C LEU A 129 -15.72 9.40 -51.92
N THR A 130 -17.03 9.54 -51.72
CA THR A 130 -18.01 9.42 -52.82
C THR A 130 -18.08 10.64 -53.73
N GLU A 131 -17.72 11.82 -53.22
CA GLU A 131 -17.68 13.08 -53.97
C GLU A 131 -16.30 13.42 -54.54
N GLU A 132 -15.30 12.54 -54.34
CA GLU A 132 -13.89 12.74 -54.70
C GLU A 132 -13.31 14.06 -54.14
N LYS A 133 -13.58 14.33 -52.86
CA LYS A 133 -13.12 15.51 -52.12
C LYS A 133 -12.39 15.09 -50.86
N GLU A 134 -11.59 16.00 -50.31
CA GLU A 134 -10.85 15.77 -49.06
C GLU A 134 -10.95 16.99 -48.15
N ARG A 135 -12.12 17.21 -47.55
CA ARG A 135 -12.41 18.42 -46.74
C ARG A 135 -12.20 18.20 -45.25
N ASN A 136 -12.30 16.95 -44.79
CA ASN A 136 -12.25 16.64 -43.36
C ASN A 136 -10.84 16.74 -42.77
N ASN A 137 -10.76 17.12 -41.49
CA ASN A 137 -9.52 17.26 -40.74
C ASN A 137 -9.43 16.21 -39.62
N TRP A 138 -8.47 15.29 -39.71
CA TRP A 138 -8.23 14.25 -38.70
C TRP A 138 -7.95 14.80 -37.30
N ASN A 139 -7.54 16.06 -37.15
CA ASN A 139 -7.38 16.67 -35.83
C ASN A 139 -8.69 16.68 -35.01
N GLU A 140 -9.87 16.63 -35.65
CA GLU A 140 -11.17 16.50 -34.98
C GLU A 140 -11.30 15.19 -34.19
N VAL A 141 -10.60 14.14 -34.59
CA VAL A 141 -10.64 12.82 -33.92
C VAL A 141 -9.34 12.47 -33.20
N LEU A 142 -8.24 13.14 -33.53
CA LEU A 142 -6.93 12.95 -32.89
C LEU A 142 -6.80 13.68 -31.54
N TYR A 143 -7.74 14.54 -31.14
CA TYR A 143 -7.63 15.24 -29.85
C TYR A 143 -7.69 14.27 -28.65
N PHE A 144 -8.44 13.17 -28.79
CA PHE A 144 -8.74 12.27 -27.69
C PHE A 144 -7.52 11.48 -27.24
N HIS A 145 -6.81 10.80 -28.16
CA HIS A 145 -5.53 10.13 -27.81
C HIS A 145 -4.52 11.14 -27.29
N LYS A 146 -4.37 12.32 -27.91
CA LYS A 146 -3.42 13.35 -27.46
C LYS A 146 -3.65 13.76 -26.00
N LYS A 147 -4.90 13.76 -25.56
CA LYS A 147 -5.29 14.14 -24.20
C LYS A 147 -5.22 12.98 -23.20
N TYR A 148 -5.62 11.77 -23.61
CA TYR A 148 -5.85 10.66 -22.66
C TYR A 148 -4.95 9.44 -22.85
N ALA A 149 -4.26 9.28 -23.97
CA ALA A 149 -3.49 8.08 -24.24
C ALA A 149 -2.41 7.83 -23.17
N ALA A 150 -1.73 8.88 -22.74
CA ALA A 150 -0.68 8.78 -21.72
C ALA A 150 -1.18 8.21 -20.38
N GLU A 151 -2.41 8.53 -19.98
CA GLU A 151 -2.94 8.20 -18.67
C GLU A 151 -3.89 6.99 -18.67
N PHE A 152 -4.62 6.78 -19.76
CA PHE A 152 -5.68 5.77 -19.83
C PHE A 152 -5.35 4.59 -20.74
N TYR A 153 -4.49 4.74 -21.76
CA TYR A 153 -4.29 3.64 -22.71
C TYR A 153 -3.50 2.53 -22.03
N ARG A 154 -3.96 1.29 -22.25
CA ARG A 154 -3.39 0.10 -21.63
C ARG A 154 -2.05 -0.21 -22.30
N GLU A 155 -0.99 -0.38 -21.53
CA GLU A 155 0.29 -0.81 -22.07
C GLU A 155 0.28 -2.29 -22.46
N THR A 156 0.86 -2.62 -23.60
CA THR A 156 1.08 -4.01 -24.05
C THR A 156 2.37 -4.14 -24.84
N GLN A 157 2.98 -5.32 -24.81
CA GLN A 157 4.14 -5.68 -25.63
C GLN A 157 3.76 -6.51 -26.86
N GLU A 158 2.50 -6.95 -26.95
CA GLU A 158 2.01 -7.87 -27.98
C GLU A 158 1.42 -7.11 -29.18
N GLU A 159 2.25 -6.34 -29.89
CA GLU A 159 1.81 -5.51 -31.03
C GLU A 159 1.13 -6.32 -32.15
N SER A 160 1.52 -7.58 -32.31
CA SER A 160 0.98 -8.50 -33.32
C SER A 160 -0.53 -8.72 -33.15
N LYS A 161 -1.04 -8.68 -31.91
CA LYS A 161 -2.48 -8.75 -31.63
C LYS A 161 -3.22 -7.51 -32.08
N LEU A 162 -2.57 -6.34 -32.08
CA LEU A 162 -3.22 -5.09 -32.44
C LEU A 162 -3.12 -4.78 -33.94
N THR A 163 -2.05 -5.21 -34.60
CA THR A 163 -1.77 -4.89 -36.01
C THR A 163 -2.41 -5.86 -37.00
N ILE A 164 -2.51 -5.43 -38.27
CA ILE A 164 -2.92 -6.28 -39.38
C ILE A 164 -1.93 -6.18 -40.53
N GLY A 165 -1.84 -7.25 -41.34
CA GLY A 165 -1.07 -7.24 -42.58
C GLY A 165 -1.67 -6.32 -43.65
N ASN A 166 -1.17 -6.44 -44.88
CA ASN A 166 -1.70 -5.65 -45.98
C ASN A 166 -3.13 -6.07 -46.33
N ILE A 167 -4.04 -5.11 -46.37
CA ILE A 167 -5.47 -5.31 -46.64
C ILE A 167 -5.95 -4.35 -47.73
N PRO A 168 -6.96 -4.73 -48.53
CA PRO A 168 -7.58 -3.82 -49.48
C PRO A 168 -8.19 -2.60 -48.76
N HIS A 169 -7.76 -1.41 -49.13
CA HIS A 169 -8.17 -0.17 -48.51
C HIS A 169 -8.57 0.90 -49.53
N TYR A 170 -9.26 1.92 -49.03
CA TYR A 170 -9.34 3.24 -49.63
C TYR A 170 -8.27 4.11 -48.98
N LEU A 171 -7.65 4.98 -49.78
CA LEU A 171 -6.78 6.02 -49.27
C LEU A 171 -7.59 7.30 -49.18
N TYR A 172 -7.61 7.92 -48.01
CA TYR A 172 -8.23 9.22 -47.79
C TYR A 172 -7.20 10.12 -47.13
N GLN A 173 -6.69 11.12 -47.86
CA GLN A 173 -5.49 11.86 -47.48
C GLN A 173 -4.32 10.88 -47.20
N GLU A 174 -3.81 10.86 -45.97
CA GLU A 174 -2.71 9.97 -45.55
C GLU A 174 -3.20 8.72 -44.82
N PHE A 175 -4.51 8.51 -44.70
CA PHE A 175 -5.11 7.43 -43.90
C PHE A 175 -5.65 6.30 -44.77
N GLN A 176 -5.36 5.07 -44.38
CA GLN A 176 -5.83 3.85 -45.03
C GLN A 176 -7.08 3.33 -44.31
N ILE A 177 -8.20 3.23 -45.02
CA ILE A 177 -9.46 2.73 -44.47
C ILE A 177 -9.82 1.42 -45.18
N GLU A 178 -9.90 0.32 -44.43
CA GLU A 178 -10.28 -0.98 -45.00
C GLU A 178 -11.63 -0.89 -45.75
N ARG A 179 -11.69 -1.45 -46.96
CA ARG A 179 -12.91 -1.41 -47.78
C ARG A 179 -14.08 -2.14 -47.10
N LYS A 180 -13.80 -3.28 -46.47
CA LYS A 180 -14.81 -4.08 -45.75
C LYS A 180 -15.34 -3.34 -44.52
N LEU A 181 -14.45 -2.67 -43.77
CA LEU A 181 -14.83 -1.81 -42.65
C LEU A 181 -15.81 -0.73 -43.10
N LEU A 182 -15.45 0.01 -44.16
CA LEU A 182 -16.29 1.11 -44.66
C LEU A 182 -17.69 0.62 -45.08
N GLY A 183 -17.77 -0.54 -45.73
CA GLY A 183 -19.05 -1.16 -46.07
C GLY A 183 -19.89 -1.51 -44.84
N LYS A 184 -19.29 -2.09 -43.79
CA LYS A 184 -19.99 -2.39 -42.53
C LYS A 184 -20.45 -1.13 -41.79
N LEU A 185 -19.60 -0.10 -41.75
CA LEU A 185 -19.93 1.18 -41.14
C LEU A 185 -21.11 1.85 -41.86
N ASN A 186 -21.14 1.82 -43.19
CA ASN A 186 -22.24 2.38 -43.97
C ASN A 186 -23.60 1.70 -43.65
N ILE A 187 -23.61 0.36 -43.54
CA ILE A 187 -24.82 -0.40 -43.15
C ILE A 187 -25.36 0.06 -41.78
N GLN A 188 -24.47 0.39 -40.85
CA GLN A 188 -24.81 0.81 -39.49
C GLN A 188 -24.84 2.33 -39.31
N ASN A 189 -24.92 3.08 -40.41
CA ASN A 189 -24.99 4.55 -40.43
C ASN A 189 -23.85 5.21 -39.64
N PHE A 190 -22.64 4.63 -39.73
CA PHE A 190 -21.40 5.08 -39.11
C PHE A 190 -21.45 5.23 -37.58
N LYS A 191 -22.44 4.65 -36.91
CA LYS A 191 -22.54 4.70 -35.46
C LYS A 191 -21.49 3.80 -34.84
N VAL A 192 -20.58 4.38 -34.08
CA VAL A 192 -19.48 3.66 -33.42
C VAL A 192 -19.39 4.04 -31.94
N ARG A 193 -18.77 3.17 -31.16
CA ARG A 193 -18.48 3.40 -29.74
C ARG A 193 -17.01 3.13 -29.48
N PHE A 194 -16.31 4.09 -28.90
CA PHE A 194 -14.97 3.85 -28.36
C PHE A 194 -15.05 2.85 -27.21
N VAL A 195 -14.21 1.82 -27.26
CA VAL A 195 -14.16 0.73 -26.28
C VAL A 195 -12.97 0.96 -25.36
N CYS A 196 -11.76 0.90 -25.92
CA CYS A 196 -10.52 1.10 -25.18
C CYS A 196 -9.37 1.48 -26.12
N GLY A 197 -8.32 2.08 -25.57
CA GLY A 197 -7.05 2.35 -26.23
C GLY A 197 -5.90 1.52 -25.64
N TYR A 198 -4.89 1.30 -26.47
CA TYR A 198 -3.67 0.56 -26.18
C TYR A 198 -2.44 1.36 -26.57
N LYS A 199 -1.35 1.13 -25.85
CA LYS A 199 -0.03 1.68 -26.14
C LYS A 199 0.99 0.56 -26.23
N CYS A 200 1.69 0.48 -27.35
CA CYS A 200 2.77 -0.48 -27.61
C CYS A 200 4.03 0.27 -28.04
N GLY A 201 4.92 0.53 -27.08
CA GLY A 201 6.11 1.35 -27.29
C GLY A 201 5.75 2.78 -27.67
N ARG A 202 5.97 3.13 -28.95
CA ARG A 202 5.65 4.46 -29.52
C ARG A 202 4.36 4.48 -30.35
N LYS A 203 3.66 3.36 -30.44
CA LYS A 203 2.42 3.25 -31.20
C LYS A 203 1.21 3.17 -30.28
N GLU A 204 0.14 3.79 -30.70
CA GLU A 204 -1.12 3.91 -30.01
C GLU A 204 -2.23 3.36 -30.92
N TYR A 205 -3.08 2.54 -30.32
CA TYR A 205 -4.17 1.88 -31.01
C TYR A 205 -5.47 2.16 -30.28
N GLU A 206 -6.51 2.52 -31.01
CA GLU A 206 -7.84 2.69 -30.47
C GLU A 206 -8.79 1.63 -31.00
N ILE A 207 -9.60 1.06 -30.12
CA ILE A 207 -10.55 0.02 -30.45
C ILE A 207 -11.95 0.59 -30.35
N PHE A 208 -12.71 0.41 -31.42
CA PHE A 208 -14.09 0.83 -31.53
C PHE A 208 -14.98 -0.37 -31.82
N ARG A 209 -16.21 -0.29 -31.32
CA ARG A 209 -17.29 -1.24 -31.64
C ARG A 209 -18.28 -0.57 -32.58
N ILE A 210 -18.68 -1.27 -33.63
CA ILE A 210 -19.76 -0.81 -34.50
C ILE A 210 -21.09 -1.01 -33.76
N PHE A 211 -21.95 0.01 -33.74
CA PHE A 211 -23.20 -0.02 -33.01
C PHE A 211 -24.10 -1.17 -33.49
N GLN A 212 -24.74 -1.87 -32.55
CA GLN A 212 -25.60 -3.04 -32.81
C GLN A 212 -24.90 -4.19 -33.58
N SER A 213 -23.58 -4.25 -33.54
CA SER A 213 -22.79 -5.35 -34.08
C SER A 213 -21.81 -5.88 -33.03
N ASP A 214 -21.32 -7.10 -33.22
CA ASP A 214 -20.19 -7.67 -32.51
C ASP A 214 -18.86 -7.44 -33.26
N ASP A 215 -18.89 -6.61 -34.30
CA ASP A 215 -17.72 -6.19 -35.04
C ASP A 215 -16.96 -5.07 -34.32
N TYR A 216 -15.64 -5.28 -34.22
CA TYR A 216 -14.69 -4.31 -33.71
C TYR A 216 -13.75 -3.87 -34.83
N PHE A 217 -13.36 -2.61 -34.78
CA PHE A 217 -12.32 -2.09 -35.63
C PHE A 217 -11.28 -1.32 -34.82
N PHE A 218 -10.08 -1.32 -35.38
CA PHE A 218 -8.89 -0.75 -34.80
C PHE A 218 -8.53 0.49 -35.59
N PHE A 219 -8.09 1.51 -34.88
CA PHE A 219 -7.46 2.68 -35.42
C PHE A 219 -6.01 2.70 -34.96
N ASP A 220 -5.09 2.39 -35.86
CA ASP A 220 -3.64 2.56 -35.70
C ASP A 220 -3.32 4.04 -35.94
N VAL A 221 -3.05 4.77 -34.87
CA VAL A 221 -2.92 6.23 -34.89
C VAL A 221 -1.68 6.65 -35.67
N GLU A 222 -0.52 6.05 -35.37
CA GLU A 222 0.75 6.35 -36.04
C GLU A 222 0.83 5.72 -37.42
N GLY A 223 0.31 4.50 -37.59
CA GLY A 223 0.24 3.82 -38.89
C GLY A 223 -0.83 4.38 -39.81
N LYS A 224 -1.73 5.24 -39.27
CA LYS A 224 -2.83 5.91 -39.98
C LYS A 224 -3.76 4.91 -40.67
N LYS A 225 -4.15 3.84 -39.98
CA LYS A 225 -4.96 2.77 -40.56
C LYS A 225 -6.20 2.45 -39.74
N LEU A 226 -7.31 2.22 -40.44
CA LEU A 226 -8.55 1.73 -39.86
C LEU A 226 -8.91 0.37 -40.47
N TYR A 227 -9.10 -0.64 -39.62
CA TYR A 227 -9.36 -2.02 -40.06
C TYR A 227 -10.18 -2.83 -39.05
N LEU A 228 -10.96 -3.78 -39.56
CA LEU A 228 -11.65 -4.78 -38.76
C LEU A 228 -10.66 -5.81 -38.23
N LYS A 229 -10.86 -6.21 -36.97
CA LYS A 229 -10.14 -7.35 -36.39
C LYS A 229 -11.01 -8.02 -35.33
N ASP A 230 -10.88 -9.33 -35.23
CA ASP A 230 -11.64 -10.15 -34.28
C ASP A 230 -10.96 -10.16 -32.92
N VAL A 231 -11.54 -9.43 -31.96
CA VAL A 231 -10.99 -9.30 -30.61
C VAL A 231 -11.03 -10.62 -29.81
N VAL A 232 -11.97 -11.52 -30.11
CA VAL A 232 -12.12 -12.80 -29.41
C VAL A 232 -11.04 -13.77 -29.89
N LYS A 233 -10.88 -13.88 -31.21
CA LYS A 233 -9.87 -14.74 -31.81
C LYS A 233 -8.44 -14.34 -31.40
N GLU A 234 -8.21 -13.05 -31.19
CA GLU A 234 -6.89 -12.49 -30.91
C GLU A 234 -6.65 -12.31 -29.40
N GLU A 235 -7.60 -12.73 -28.56
CA GLU A 235 -7.53 -12.69 -27.09
C GLU A 235 -7.21 -11.28 -26.55
N ILE A 236 -7.89 -10.27 -27.09
CA ILE A 236 -7.66 -8.86 -26.74
C ILE A 236 -8.58 -8.47 -25.58
N ASP A 237 -8.01 -7.89 -24.52
CA ASP A 237 -8.78 -7.34 -23.41
C ASP A 237 -9.53 -6.06 -23.84
N ILE A 238 -10.86 -6.16 -23.91
CA ILE A 238 -11.75 -5.06 -24.26
C ILE A 238 -12.40 -4.41 -23.03
N SER A 239 -11.92 -4.69 -21.82
CA SER A 239 -12.37 -3.97 -20.63
C SER A 239 -12.09 -2.48 -20.78
N ALA A 240 -12.94 -1.66 -20.18
CA ALA A 240 -12.76 -0.21 -20.19
C ALA A 240 -11.38 0.17 -19.65
N ASN A 241 -10.75 1.18 -20.26
CA ASN A 241 -9.54 1.77 -19.72
C ASN A 241 -9.81 2.34 -18.33
N VAL A 242 -8.90 2.07 -17.41
CA VAL A 242 -8.82 2.71 -16.10
C VAL A 242 -7.60 3.62 -16.09
N SER A 243 -7.62 4.67 -15.26
CA SER A 243 -6.45 5.52 -15.07
C SER A 243 -5.27 4.69 -14.57
N ASN A 244 -4.12 4.86 -15.23
CA ASN A 244 -2.86 4.23 -14.83
C ASN A 244 -2.49 4.67 -13.40
N GLN A 245 -2.69 5.95 -13.06
CA GLN A 245 -2.50 6.47 -11.70
C GLN A 245 -3.45 5.81 -10.68
N ALA A 246 -4.72 5.59 -11.02
CA ALA A 246 -5.66 4.87 -10.15
C ALA A 246 -5.14 3.46 -9.81
N SER A 247 -4.63 2.75 -10.82
CA SER A 247 -4.05 1.41 -10.61
C SER A 247 -2.80 1.44 -9.73
N LEU A 248 -1.97 2.49 -9.86
CA LEU A 248 -0.77 2.69 -9.04
C LEU A 248 -1.15 3.03 -7.59
N ILE A 249 -2.14 3.89 -7.38
CA ILE A 249 -2.67 4.20 -6.04
C ILE A 249 -3.11 2.92 -5.33
N LEU A 250 -3.88 2.06 -6.01
CA LEU A 250 -4.34 0.78 -5.44
C LEU A 250 -3.16 -0.12 -5.03
N LYS A 251 -2.15 -0.24 -5.90
CA LYS A 251 -0.93 -1.02 -5.60
C LYS A 251 -0.15 -0.43 -4.43
N LEU A 252 -0.01 0.90 -4.35
CA LEU A 252 0.68 1.57 -3.25
C LEU A 252 -0.06 1.41 -1.91
N ARG A 253 -1.40 1.47 -1.93
CA ARG A 253 -2.22 1.22 -0.73
C ARG A 253 -2.08 -0.22 -0.22
N ALA A 254 -2.20 -1.20 -1.12
CA ALA A 254 -2.00 -2.61 -0.75
C ALA A 254 -0.59 -2.84 -0.19
N ARG A 255 0.43 -2.23 -0.81
CA ARG A 255 1.81 -2.28 -0.30
C ARG A 255 1.94 -1.67 1.10
N ASN A 256 1.27 -0.56 1.38
CA ASN A 256 1.30 0.05 2.70
C ASN A 256 0.65 -0.84 3.76
N GLU A 257 -0.46 -1.52 3.44
CA GLU A 257 -1.10 -2.49 4.33
C GLU A 257 -0.14 -3.64 4.69
N ASP A 258 0.56 -4.22 3.71
CA ASP A 258 1.56 -5.27 3.94
C ASP A 258 2.72 -4.79 4.85
N LEU A 259 3.18 -3.54 4.64
CA LEU A 259 4.25 -2.94 5.44
C LEU A 259 3.79 -2.66 6.87
N GLU A 260 2.54 -2.23 7.07
CA GLU A 260 1.95 -2.06 8.39
C GLU A 260 1.83 -3.38 9.14
N GLU A 261 1.41 -4.46 8.47
CA GLU A 261 1.40 -5.81 9.05
C GLU A 261 2.81 -6.23 9.46
N THR A 262 3.80 -6.04 8.59
CA THR A 262 5.21 -6.32 8.88
C THR A 262 5.71 -5.54 10.11
N ILE A 263 5.35 -4.27 10.26
CA ILE A 263 5.68 -3.45 11.44
C ILE A 263 5.08 -4.08 12.71
N GLN A 264 3.83 -4.54 12.66
CA GLN A 264 3.17 -5.15 13.82
C GLN A 264 3.82 -6.46 14.23
N GLU A 265 4.15 -7.33 13.27
CA GLU A 265 4.86 -8.58 13.52
C GLU A 265 6.24 -8.33 14.15
N GLN A 266 7.01 -7.39 13.58
CA GLN A 266 8.34 -7.04 14.09
C GLN A 266 8.30 -6.40 15.48
N LYS A 267 7.26 -5.61 15.81
CA LYS A 267 7.05 -5.08 17.17
C LYS A 267 6.83 -6.19 18.19
N ARG A 268 6.04 -7.21 17.84
CA ARG A 268 5.73 -8.36 18.72
C ARG A 268 6.90 -9.32 18.91
N LYS A 269 7.70 -9.57 17.87
CA LYS A 269 8.78 -10.58 17.91
C LYS A 269 9.97 -10.13 18.78
N LEU A 270 10.12 -10.66 19.99
CA LEU A 270 11.28 -10.35 20.83
C LEU A 270 12.57 -11.02 20.27
N PRO A 271 13.75 -10.46 20.53
CA PRO A 271 15.02 -11.09 20.15
C PRO A 271 15.18 -12.49 20.80
N GLU A 272 15.88 -13.38 20.11
CA GLU A 272 16.13 -14.74 20.60
C GLU A 272 16.79 -14.72 21.99
N GLY A 273 16.34 -15.60 22.89
CA GLY A 273 16.81 -15.66 24.28
C GLY A 273 16.13 -14.68 25.24
N VAL A 274 15.53 -13.58 24.77
CA VAL A 274 14.82 -12.62 25.65
C VAL A 274 13.57 -13.26 26.25
N ASP A 275 12.82 -14.07 25.50
CA ASP A 275 11.64 -14.78 26.02
C ASP A 275 11.99 -15.72 27.19
N LEU A 276 13.13 -16.41 27.12
CA LEU A 276 13.61 -17.26 28.21
C LEU A 276 13.95 -16.43 29.44
N VAL A 277 14.64 -15.30 29.25
CA VAL A 277 14.97 -14.37 30.33
C VAL A 277 13.70 -13.81 30.98
N LEU A 278 12.67 -13.45 30.20
CA LEU A 278 11.40 -12.96 30.73
C LEU A 278 10.65 -14.04 31.50
N LYS A 279 10.66 -15.29 31.03
CA LYS A 279 10.05 -16.43 31.72
C LYS A 279 10.76 -16.77 33.02
N ASP A 280 12.09 -16.79 33.03
CA ASP A 280 12.88 -17.01 34.24
C ASP A 280 12.65 -15.86 35.23
N TYR A 281 12.58 -14.63 34.74
CA TYR A 281 12.26 -13.46 35.56
C TYR A 281 10.84 -13.54 36.15
N LEU A 282 9.85 -13.96 35.36
CA LEU A 282 8.47 -14.16 35.83
C LEU A 282 8.38 -15.29 36.85
N LYS A 283 9.09 -16.40 36.63
CA LYS A 283 9.20 -17.51 37.59
C LYS A 283 9.86 -17.06 38.89
N ASN A 284 10.88 -16.21 38.81
CA ASN A 284 11.49 -15.63 39.99
C ASN A 284 10.49 -14.74 40.74
N LEU A 285 9.76 -13.86 40.05
CA LEU A 285 8.66 -13.08 40.64
C LEU A 285 7.55 -13.94 41.26
N GLU A 286 7.30 -15.14 40.74
CA GLU A 286 6.31 -16.08 41.29
C GLU A 286 6.82 -16.88 42.48
N SER A 287 8.10 -17.25 42.45
CA SER A 287 8.77 -17.99 43.54
C SER A 287 9.12 -17.09 44.73
N ILE A 288 9.08 -15.78 44.53
CA ILE A 288 9.09 -14.81 45.61
C ILE A 288 7.72 -14.92 46.28
N ASP A 289 7.67 -15.68 47.37
CA ASP A 289 6.67 -15.45 48.40
C ASP A 289 6.97 -14.04 48.95
N ILE A 290 6.26 -13.05 48.40
CA ILE A 290 6.48 -11.60 48.56
C ILE A 290 6.58 -11.23 50.04
N MET A 291 5.97 -12.02 50.92
CA MET A 291 6.00 -11.83 52.37
C MET A 291 7.08 -12.61 53.12
N SER A 292 7.72 -13.64 52.56
CA SER A 292 8.74 -14.42 53.28
C SER A 292 10.17 -14.21 52.80
N LYS A 293 10.39 -13.91 51.51
CA LYS A 293 11.75 -13.67 50.96
C LYS A 293 12.18 -12.21 50.87
N ILE A 294 11.27 -11.25 50.94
CA ILE A 294 11.64 -9.84 51.20
C ILE A 294 12.25 -9.70 52.62
N PHE A 295 12.08 -10.70 53.49
CA PHE A 295 12.65 -10.75 54.84
C PHE A 295 14.02 -11.42 54.94
N ASP A 296 14.45 -12.21 53.96
CA ASP A 296 15.80 -12.81 53.89
C ASP A 296 16.58 -12.17 52.74
N VAL A 297 17.03 -10.94 52.99
CA VAL A 297 17.86 -10.17 52.08
C VAL A 297 19.32 -10.57 52.29
N ASN A 298 19.84 -11.46 51.46
CA ASN A 298 21.25 -11.49 51.07
C ASN A 298 21.45 -12.28 49.77
N GLU A 299 22.24 -11.68 48.86
CA GLU A 299 22.89 -12.28 47.69
C GLU A 299 22.00 -12.82 46.55
N GLU A 300 21.68 -11.99 45.55
CA GLU A 300 21.56 -12.49 44.16
C GLU A 300 21.63 -11.37 43.08
N THR A 301 22.46 -10.35 43.29
CA THR A 301 22.67 -9.25 42.31
C THR A 301 23.76 -9.57 41.27
N ASN A 302 23.96 -10.84 40.94
CA ASN A 302 24.92 -11.28 39.91
C ASN A 302 24.24 -11.81 38.63
N ILE A 303 22.97 -12.23 38.70
CA ILE A 303 22.33 -12.99 37.62
C ILE A 303 21.92 -12.08 36.45
N LEU A 304 21.29 -10.92 36.73
CA LEU A 304 20.87 -10.01 35.65
C LEU A 304 22.04 -9.24 35.00
N ARG A 305 23.10 -8.91 35.76
CA ARG A 305 24.32 -8.31 35.20
C ARG A 305 25.07 -9.30 34.30
N ALA A 306 25.09 -10.58 34.64
CA ALA A 306 25.60 -11.63 33.76
C ALA A 306 24.74 -11.79 32.50
N MET A 307 23.41 -11.69 32.59
CA MET A 307 22.49 -11.75 31.44
C MET A 307 22.57 -10.53 30.51
N LEU A 308 22.77 -9.32 31.04
CA LEU A 308 23.00 -8.10 30.24
C LEU A 308 24.32 -8.18 29.44
N ASN A 309 25.37 -8.77 30.02
CA ASN A 309 26.67 -8.92 29.36
C ASN A 309 26.68 -10.03 28.29
N LEU A 310 25.86 -11.08 28.42
CA LEU A 310 25.73 -12.13 27.41
C LEU A 310 25.03 -11.65 26.11
N ASN A 311 24.19 -10.61 26.18
CA ASN A 311 23.47 -10.05 25.02
C ASN A 311 24.14 -8.80 24.40
N LEU A 312 25.21 -8.29 24.99
CA LEU A 312 25.96 -7.13 24.45
C LEU A 312 27.16 -7.54 23.58
N ASN A 313 27.50 -8.84 23.53
CA ASN A 313 28.68 -9.36 22.81
C ASN A 313 28.37 -10.18 21.54
N ASN A 314 27.13 -10.16 21.02
CA ASN A 314 26.76 -10.77 19.74
C ASN A 314 26.03 -9.79 18.83
#